data_AF-A0A7W6LWP8-F1
#
_entry.id   AF-A0A7W6LWP8-F1
#
_cell.length_a   1.000
_cell.length_b   1.000
_cell.length_c   1.000
_cell.angle_alpha   90.00
_cell.angle_beta   90.00
_cell.angle_gamma   90.00
#
_symmetry.space_group_name_H-M   'P 1'
#
loop_
_entity.id
_entity.type
_entity.pdbx_description
1 polymer ?
#
loop_
_entity_poly.entity_id
_entity_poly.type
_entity_poly.pdbx_seq_one_letter_code
_entity_poly.pdbx_strand_id
1 'polypeptide(L)' 'MNGLLDEIIVEHLEAHVARDGLSPEERQQGAEDLVTIIRRYSK' A
#
# COMPACT_ATOMS: atom_id res chain seq x y z
N MET A 1 -11.63 5.10 15.45
CA MET A 1 -10.66 6.15 15.06
C MET A 1 -9.50 5.39 14.47
N ASN A 2 -9.50 5.22 13.14
CA ASN A 2 -8.40 4.55 12.47
C ASN A 2 -7.16 5.43 12.65
N GLY A 3 -6.02 4.83 12.95
CA GLY A 3 -4.79 5.60 13.19
C GLY A 3 -4.32 6.24 11.88
N LEU A 4 -3.48 7.27 11.95
CA LEU A 4 -2.82 7.87 10.77
C LEU A 4 -2.16 6.80 9.88
N LEU A 5 -1.65 5.72 10.49
CA LEU A 5 -1.07 4.59 9.76
C LEU A 5 -2.10 3.85 8.89
N ASP A 6 -3.33 3.67 9.36
CA ASP A 6 -4.38 2.99 8.61
C ASP A 6 -4.78 3.82 7.39
N GLU A 7 -4.83 5.15 7.53
CA GLU A 7 -5.11 6.07 6.42
C GLU A 7 -4.02 5.99 5.34
N ILE A 8 -2.74 5.97 5.75
CA ILE A 8 -1.60 5.82 4.82
C ILE A 8 -1.64 4.46 4.10
N ILE A 9 -2.00 3.38 4.81
CA ILE A 9 -2.12 2.04 4.22
C ILE A 9 -3.21 2.02 3.15
N VAL A 10 -4.37 2.62 3.43
CA VAL A 10 -5.49 2.69 2.49
C VAL A 10 -5.11 3.54 1.27
N GLU A 11 -4.54 4.73 1.48
CA GLU A 11 -4.14 5.62 0.39
C GLU A 11 -3.11 4.93 -0.53
N HIS A 12 -2.09 4.28 0.04
CA HIS A 12 -1.07 3.58 -0.74
C HIS A 12 -1.65 2.40 -1.52
N LEU A 13 -2.55 1.63 -0.89
CA LEU A 13 -3.25 0.54 -1.56
C LEU A 13 -4.07 1.05 -2.75
N GLU A 14 -4.83 2.13 -2.58
CA GLU A 14 -5.63 2.70 -3.66
C GLU A 14 -4.77 3.24 -4.80
N ALA A 15 -3.72 4.00 -4.49
CA ALA A 15 -2.89 4.68 -5.48
C ALA A 15 -1.93 3.75 -6.24
N HIS A 16 -1.35 2.76 -5.56
CA HIS A 16 -0.22 1.98 -6.08
C HIS A 16 -0.52 0.49 -6.28
N VAL A 17 -1.65 -0.01 -5.77
CA VAL A 17 -2.02 -1.42 -5.91
C VAL A 17 -3.35 -1.59 -6.64
N ALA A 18 -4.39 -0.86 -6.27
CA ALA A 18 -5.73 -1.03 -6.81
C ALA A 18 -6.00 -0.18 -8.05
N ARG A 19 -5.28 0.93 -8.23
CA ARG A 19 -5.47 1.86 -9.35
C ARG A 19 -5.49 1.16 -10.70
N ASP A 20 -6.46 1.53 -11.52
CA ASP A 20 -6.54 1.08 -12.91
C ASP A 20 -5.39 1.64 -13.75
N GLY A 21 -5.01 0.91 -14.80
CA GLY A 21 -3.96 1.33 -15.74
C GLY A 21 -2.53 1.14 -15.24
N LEU A 22 -2.32 0.60 -14.03
CA LEU A 22 -1.00 0.17 -13.57
C LEU A 22 -0.50 -1.02 -14.38
N SER A 23 0.77 -0.97 -14.78
CA SER A 23 1.47 -2.14 -15.31
C SER A 23 1.60 -3.22 -14.23
N PRO A 24 1.81 -4.50 -14.64
CA PRO A 24 2.10 -5.57 -13.68
C PRO A 24 3.29 -5.24 -12.76
N GLU A 25 4.34 -4.62 -13.30
CA GLU A 25 5.56 -4.24 -12.56
C GLU A 25 5.28 -3.12 -11.56
N GLU A 26 4.53 -2.09 -11.96
CA GLU A 26 4.14 -0.99 -11.06
C GLU A 26 3.28 -1.50 -9.89
N ARG A 27 2.33 -2.40 -10.18
CA ARG A 27 1.46 -3.00 -9.16
C ARG A 27 2.25 -3.90 -8.20
N GLN A 28 3.22 -4.66 -8.73
CA GLN A 28 4.08 -5.50 -7.92
C GLN A 28 4.94 -4.66 -6.96
N GLN A 29 5.54 -3.57 -7.44
CA GLN A 29 6.31 -2.66 -6.60
C GLN A 29 5.44 -2.06 -5.47
N GLY A 30 4.25 -1.56 -5.82
CA GLY A 30 3.32 -1.02 -4.83
C GLY A 30 2.93 -2.03 -3.75
N ALA A 31 2.76 -3.30 -4.12
CA ALA A 31 2.45 -4.37 -3.18
C ALA A 31 3.64 -4.71 -2.25
N GLU A 32 4.86 -4.71 -2.76
CA GLU A 32 6.08 -4.95 -1.96
C GLU A 32 6.31 -3.83 -0.93
N ASP A 33 6.07 -2.58 -1.34
CA ASP A 33 6.14 -1.41 -0.46
C ASP A 33 5.09 -1.53 0.66
N LEU A 34 3.85 -1.91 0.30
CA LEU A 34 2.77 -2.10 1.27
C LEU A 34 3.10 -3.20 2.29
N VAL A 35 3.64 -4.33 1.84
CA VAL A 35 4.10 -5.42 2.72
C VAL A 35 5.19 -4.93 3.68
N THR A 36 6.11 -4.08 3.21
CA THR A 36 7.16 -3.50 4.04
C THR A 36 6.60 -2.61 5.14
N ILE A 37 5.62 -1.75 4.82
CA ILE A 37 4.93 -0.89 5.79
C ILE A 37 4.22 -1.75 6.85
N ILE A 38 3.40 -2.70 6.43
CA ILE A 38 2.66 -3.60 7.33
C ILE A 38 3.65 -4.32 8.27
N ARG A 39 4.71 -4.93 7.75
CA ARG A 39 5.70 -5.63 8.60
C ARG A 39 6.41 -4.72 9.60
N ARG A 40 6.67 -3.47 9.21
CA ARG A 40 7.39 -2.50 10.06
C ARG A 40 6.54 -1.95 11.19
N TYR A 41 5.23 -1.82 10.97
CA TYR A 41 4.33 -1.10 11.87
C TYR A 41 3.19 -1.95 12.47
N SER A 42 3.04 -3.22 12.07
CA SER A 42 2.10 -4.18 12.71
C SER A 42 2.65 -4.83 13.99
N LYS A 43 3.69 -4.25 14.60
CA LYS A 43 4.15 -4.66 15.94
C LYS A 43 3.42 -3.89 17.03
#